data_AF-A0A838KD80-F1
#
_entry.id   AF-A0A838KD80-F1
#
_cell.length_a   1.000
_cell.length_b   1.000
_cell.length_c   1.000
_cell.angle_alpha   90.00
_cell.angle_beta   90.00
_cell.angle_gamma   90.00
#
_symmetry.space_group_name_H-M   'P 1'
#
loop_
_entity.id
_entity.type
_entity.pdbx_description
1 polymer ?
#
loop_
_entity_poly.entity_id
_entity_poly.type
_entity_poly.pdbx_seq_one_letter_code
_entity_poly.pdbx_strand_id
1 'polypeptide(L)'
;MAVAAREDVRMIRPAAILDERAGAQVLQQLRRLDVSAGGVWNATSSLWQRYDAPWDGAGGTRGQAQLIGSVAVMYDSPHRHEITIYKVTVTERGLGQGWTVESLCDDALIWAGLTMANCPRAELGTPPAADPFRASDRRA
;
A
#
# COMPACT_ATOMS: atom_id res chain seq x y z
N MET A 1 18.06 -25.12 -6.80
CA MET A 1 17.87 -23.87 -7.56
C MET A 1 16.98 -22.96 -6.74
N ALA A 2 17.45 -21.78 -6.33
CA ALA A 2 16.62 -20.79 -5.65
C ALA A 2 15.78 -20.07 -6.73
N VAL A 3 14.47 -20.32 -6.76
CA VAL A 3 13.54 -19.48 -7.51
C VAL A 3 13.47 -18.17 -6.75
N ALA A 4 13.90 -17.07 -7.35
CA ALA A 4 13.71 -15.75 -6.76
C ALA A 4 12.21 -15.54 -6.57
N ALA A 5 11.78 -15.26 -5.32
CA ALA A 5 10.40 -14.94 -5.00
C ALA A 5 9.93 -13.84 -5.96
N ARG A 6 8.81 -14.07 -6.65
CA ARG A 6 8.31 -13.16 -7.67
C ARG A 6 7.38 -12.15 -7.01
N GLU A 7 7.84 -10.91 -6.91
CA GLU A 7 7.03 -9.77 -6.48
C GLU A 7 6.87 -8.77 -7.64
N ASP A 8 5.69 -8.15 -7.73
CA ASP A 8 5.45 -7.05 -8.68
C ASP A 8 5.50 -5.73 -7.90
N VAL A 9 6.55 -4.95 -8.15
CA VAL A 9 6.76 -3.66 -7.51
C VAL A 9 6.64 -2.57 -8.55
N ARG A 10 5.72 -1.64 -8.34
CA ARG A 10 5.52 -0.50 -9.23
C ARG A 10 5.59 0.82 -8.48
N MET A 11 6.43 1.71 -8.99
CA MET A 11 6.39 3.13 -8.64
C MET A 11 5.27 3.81 -9.42
N ILE A 12 4.40 4.52 -8.71
CA ILE A 12 3.27 5.23 -9.31
C ILE A 12 3.76 6.62 -9.73
N ARG A 13 3.87 6.83 -11.04
CA ARG A 13 4.37 8.07 -11.63
C ARG A 13 3.49 8.48 -12.83
N PRO A 14 2.91 9.69 -12.83
CA PRO A 14 2.77 10.61 -11.69
C PRO A 14 2.01 9.95 -10.52
N ALA A 15 2.30 10.39 -9.29
CA ALA A 15 1.73 9.79 -8.08
C ALA A 15 0.21 10.03 -8.01
N ALA A 16 -0.52 9.08 -7.44
CA ALA A 16 -1.95 9.23 -7.21
C ALA A 16 -2.17 10.07 -5.94
N ILE A 17 -3.04 11.08 -6.01
CA ILE A 17 -3.39 11.96 -4.90
C ILE A 17 -4.86 11.77 -4.53
N LEU A 18 -5.11 11.63 -3.24
CA LEU A 18 -6.41 11.75 -2.63
C LEU A 18 -6.47 13.09 -1.92
N ASP A 19 -7.50 13.88 -2.21
CA ASP A 19 -7.81 15.08 -1.45
C ASP A 19 -8.26 14.72 -0.02
N GLU A 20 -8.40 15.73 0.85
CA GLU A 20 -8.80 15.54 2.24
C GLU A 20 -10.06 14.68 2.39
N ARG A 21 -11.07 14.92 1.55
CA ARG A 21 -12.33 14.20 1.63
C ARG A 21 -12.16 12.74 1.19
N ALA A 22 -11.57 12.48 0.03
CA ALA A 22 -11.35 11.11 -0.44
C ALA A 22 -10.43 10.33 0.49
N GLY A 23 -9.34 10.97 0.96
CA GLY A 23 -8.41 10.38 1.91
C GLY A 23 -9.09 9.98 3.22
N ALA A 24 -9.90 10.87 3.79
CA ALA A 24 -10.67 10.57 4.99
C ALA A 24 -11.67 9.41 4.80
N GLN A 25 -12.36 9.35 3.65
CA GLN A 25 -13.29 8.27 3.33
C GLN A 25 -12.59 6.92 3.22
N VAL A 26 -11.49 6.85 2.48
CA VAL A 26 -10.69 5.62 2.36
C VAL A 26 -10.21 5.17 3.74
N LEU A 27 -9.59 6.06 4.52
CA LEU A 27 -9.05 5.69 5.83
C LEU A 27 -10.11 5.25 6.83
N GLN A 28 -11.27 5.92 6.86
CA GLN A 28 -12.37 5.49 7.71
C GLN A 28 -12.76 4.04 7.38
N GLN A 29 -12.77 3.70 6.10
CA GLN A 29 -13.25 2.42 5.64
C GLN A 29 -12.20 1.31 5.79
N LEU A 30 -10.93 1.61 5.52
CA LEU A 30 -9.83 0.67 5.82
C LEU A 30 -9.76 0.35 7.33
N ARG A 31 -10.03 1.31 8.21
CA ARG A 31 -10.11 1.07 9.67
C ARG A 31 -11.30 0.19 10.08
N ARG A 32 -12.42 0.27 9.37
CA ARG A 32 -13.57 -0.62 9.62
C ARG A 32 -13.28 -2.04 9.14
N LEU A 33 -12.49 -2.17 8.07
CA LEU A 33 -12.01 -3.43 7.53
C LEU A 33 -10.66 -3.83 8.12
N ASP A 34 -10.37 -3.41 9.36
CA ASP A 34 -9.09 -3.72 9.99
C ASP A 34 -8.94 -5.23 10.23
N VAL A 35 -7.76 -5.77 9.92
CA VAL A 35 -7.41 -7.19 10.08
C VAL A 35 -7.62 -7.73 11.49
N SER A 36 -7.45 -6.89 12.52
CA SER A 36 -7.67 -7.26 13.92
C SER A 36 -9.16 -7.28 14.31
N ALA A 37 -10.01 -6.66 13.49
CA ALA A 37 -11.45 -6.55 13.70
C ALA A 37 -12.26 -7.47 12.76
N GLY A 38 -11.63 -8.48 12.15
CA GLY A 38 -12.28 -9.39 11.21
C GLY A 38 -12.30 -8.93 9.76
N GLY A 39 -11.60 -7.83 9.44
CA GLY A 39 -11.39 -7.37 8.08
C GLY A 39 -10.08 -7.88 7.46
N VAL A 40 -9.56 -7.17 6.47
CA VAL A 40 -8.44 -7.62 5.62
C VAL A 40 -7.39 -6.54 5.36
N TRP A 41 -7.60 -5.35 5.92
CA TRP A 41 -6.70 -4.21 5.77
C TRP A 41 -5.95 -3.91 7.06
N ASN A 42 -4.69 -3.53 6.96
CA ASN A 42 -3.93 -2.90 8.03
C ASN A 42 -3.42 -1.56 7.50
N ALA A 43 -4.02 -0.45 7.95
CA ALA A 43 -3.76 0.87 7.41
C ALA A 43 -3.10 1.79 8.44
N THR A 44 -1.88 2.22 8.11
CA THR A 44 -1.11 3.22 8.86
C THR A 44 -1.01 4.53 8.05
N SER A 45 -0.33 5.54 8.63
CA SER A 45 -0.07 6.80 7.93
C SER A 45 0.98 6.70 6.82
N SER A 46 1.71 5.60 6.68
CA SER A 46 2.74 5.44 5.65
C SER A 46 2.55 4.22 4.77
N LEU A 47 1.71 3.28 5.20
CA LEU A 47 1.56 1.99 4.56
C LEU A 47 0.16 1.43 4.78
N TRP A 48 -0.49 1.03 3.70
CA TRP A 48 -1.71 0.22 3.74
C TRP A 48 -1.38 -1.17 3.24
N GLN A 49 -1.78 -2.18 4.00
CA GLN A 49 -1.46 -3.58 3.71
C GLN A 49 -2.75 -4.37 3.55
N ARG A 50 -2.86 -5.14 2.47
CA ARG A 50 -3.96 -6.05 2.22
C ARG A 50 -3.53 -7.47 2.54
N TYR A 51 -4.30 -8.18 3.36
CA TYR A 51 -4.12 -9.59 3.69
C TYR A 51 -5.19 -10.43 3.01
N ASP A 52 -4.95 -11.72 2.80
CA ASP A 52 -5.95 -12.61 2.20
C ASP A 52 -7.10 -12.96 3.16
N ALA A 53 -6.86 -12.87 4.46
CA ALA A 53 -7.82 -13.15 5.52
C ALA A 53 -7.59 -12.22 6.74
N PRO A 54 -8.56 -12.15 7.67
CA PRO A 54 -8.35 -11.53 8.98
C PRO A 54 -7.24 -12.22 9.76
N TRP A 55 -6.64 -11.49 10.69
CA TRP A 55 -5.62 -12.03 11.57
C TRP A 55 -6.25 -13.00 12.58
N ASP A 56 -5.77 -14.24 12.60
CA ASP A 56 -6.28 -15.34 13.43
C ASP A 56 -5.24 -15.87 14.44
N GLY A 57 -4.08 -15.23 14.52
CA GLY A 57 -2.99 -15.62 15.41
C GLY A 57 -3.21 -15.15 16.86
N ALA A 58 -2.59 -15.87 17.80
CA ALA A 58 -2.64 -15.53 19.22
C ALA A 58 -2.20 -14.08 19.45
N GLY A 59 -2.91 -13.38 20.33
CA GLY A 59 -2.63 -11.97 20.65
C GLY A 59 -2.92 -10.99 19.50
N GLY A 60 -3.75 -11.37 18.52
CA GLY A 60 -4.02 -10.53 17.34
C GLY A 60 -2.84 -10.46 16.38
N THR A 61 -2.05 -11.53 16.30
CA THR A 61 -0.98 -11.66 15.31
C THR A 61 -1.52 -12.23 14.01
N ARG A 62 -0.72 -12.14 12.93
CA ARG A 62 -1.15 -12.56 11.58
C ARG A 62 -1.66 -14.00 11.51
N GLY A 63 -1.10 -14.91 12.32
CA GLY A 63 -1.42 -16.33 12.25
C GLY A 63 -1.19 -16.89 10.84
N GLN A 64 -2.26 -17.37 10.20
CA GLN A 64 -2.23 -17.91 8.84
C GLN A 64 -2.45 -16.86 7.74
N ALA A 65 -2.83 -15.63 8.11
CA ALA A 65 -3.07 -14.57 7.14
C ALA A 65 -1.78 -14.20 6.39
N GLN A 66 -1.87 -14.21 5.06
CA GLN A 66 -0.74 -13.90 4.18
C GLN A 66 -0.92 -12.52 3.57
N LEU A 67 0.17 -11.77 3.49
CA LEU A 67 0.18 -10.45 2.87
C LEU A 67 -0.05 -10.62 1.35
N ILE A 68 -1.08 -9.97 0.82
CA ILE A 68 -1.34 -9.87 -0.63
C ILE A 68 -0.44 -8.81 -1.23
N GLY A 69 -0.41 -7.63 -0.62
CA GLY A 69 0.39 -6.52 -1.10
C GLY A 69 0.35 -5.32 -0.17
N SER A 70 1.09 -4.29 -0.54
CA SER A 70 1.21 -3.05 0.22
C SER A 70 1.18 -1.83 -0.68
N VAL A 71 0.47 -0.79 -0.24
CA VAL A 71 0.38 0.52 -0.86
C VAL A 71 1.13 1.50 0.04
N ALA A 72 2.27 2.00 -0.44
CA ALA A 72 3.04 3.01 0.26
C ALA A 72 2.45 4.39 0.01
N VAL A 73 2.15 5.08 1.10
CA VAL A 73 1.50 6.39 1.10
C VAL A 73 2.30 7.43 1.86
N MET A 74 2.12 8.69 1.50
CA MET A 74 2.59 9.85 2.26
C MET A 74 1.41 10.75 2.56
N TYR A 75 1.36 11.29 3.77
CA TYR A 75 0.34 12.27 4.18
C TYR A 75 0.96 13.65 4.15
N ASP A 76 0.12 14.66 3.96
CA ASP A 76 0.53 16.07 3.92
C ASP A 76 1.60 16.36 2.86
N SER A 77 1.60 15.58 1.77
CA SER A 77 2.50 15.74 0.63
C SER A 77 1.73 15.38 -0.63
N PRO A 78 1.78 16.20 -1.70
CA PRO A 78 2.47 17.49 -1.80
C PRO A 78 1.76 18.63 -1.04
N HIS A 79 0.44 18.53 -0.78
CA HIS A 79 -0.30 19.50 0.01
C HIS A 79 -0.79 18.94 1.34
N ARG A 80 -1.07 19.84 2.28
CA ARG A 80 -1.64 19.49 3.59
C ARG A 80 -3.00 18.82 3.41
N HIS A 81 -3.27 17.82 4.24
CA HIS A 81 -4.48 16.99 4.25
C HIS A 81 -4.65 16.07 3.03
N GLU A 82 -3.66 16.00 2.14
CA GLU A 82 -3.67 15.03 1.03
C GLU A 82 -2.97 13.74 1.40
N ILE A 83 -3.36 12.66 0.72
CA ILE A 83 -2.67 11.38 0.76
C ILE A 83 -2.13 11.09 -0.63
N THR A 84 -0.84 10.85 -0.72
CA THR A 84 -0.16 10.48 -1.96
C THR A 84 0.20 9.01 -1.97
N ILE A 85 -0.25 8.27 -2.97
CA ILE A 85 0.19 6.91 -3.28
C ILE A 85 1.35 6.97 -4.30
N TYR A 86 2.52 6.47 -3.91
CA TYR A 86 3.74 6.58 -4.72
C TYR A 86 4.38 5.25 -5.07
N LYS A 87 4.10 4.17 -4.33
CA LYS A 87 4.63 2.84 -4.60
C LYS A 87 3.63 1.78 -4.18
N VAL A 88 3.53 0.74 -4.99
CA VAL A 88 2.69 -0.42 -4.71
C VAL A 88 3.52 -1.67 -4.92
N THR A 89 3.35 -2.63 -4.04
CA THR A 89 4.02 -3.93 -4.10
C THR A 89 2.97 -5.02 -3.96
N VAL A 90 2.90 -5.93 -4.92
CA VAL A 90 2.12 -7.16 -4.84
C VAL A 90 3.09 -8.31 -4.60
N THR A 91 2.81 -9.08 -3.55
CA THR A 91 3.62 -10.25 -3.20
C THR A 91 3.36 -11.41 -4.16
N GLU A 92 4.21 -12.43 -4.11
CA GLU A 92 3.98 -13.69 -4.87
C GLU A 92 2.61 -14.31 -4.57
N ARG A 93 2.19 -14.28 -3.30
CA ARG A 93 0.86 -14.77 -2.88
C ARG A 93 -0.26 -13.97 -3.54
N GLY A 94 -0.12 -12.65 -3.60
CA GLY A 94 -1.07 -11.77 -4.27
C GLY A 94 -1.15 -12.06 -5.77
N LEU A 95 0.00 -12.16 -6.44
CA LEU A 95 0.08 -12.52 -7.85
C LEU A 95 -0.55 -13.88 -8.14
N GLY A 96 -0.29 -14.88 -7.28
CA GLY A 96 -0.88 -16.22 -7.39
C GLY A 96 -2.40 -16.24 -7.24
N GLN A 97 -2.99 -15.22 -6.61
CA GLN A 97 -4.44 -15.02 -6.50
C GLN A 97 -5.00 -14.07 -7.59
N GLY A 98 -4.17 -13.61 -8.53
CA GLY A 98 -4.59 -12.71 -9.61
C GLY A 98 -4.63 -11.23 -9.23
N TRP A 99 -4.07 -10.83 -8.09
CA TRP A 99 -3.94 -9.42 -7.75
C TRP A 99 -2.90 -8.73 -8.64
N THR A 100 -3.19 -7.50 -9.03
CA THR A 100 -2.26 -6.61 -9.73
C THR A 100 -2.06 -5.34 -8.92
N VAL A 101 -1.09 -4.53 -9.29
CA VAL A 101 -0.89 -3.21 -8.68
C VAL A 101 -2.15 -2.36 -8.81
N GLU A 102 -2.78 -2.38 -9.98
CA GLU A 102 -4.01 -1.63 -10.25
C GLU A 102 -5.16 -2.13 -9.39
N SER A 103 -5.43 -3.44 -9.36
CA SER A 103 -6.56 -3.97 -8.58
C SER A 103 -6.38 -3.80 -7.08
N LEU A 104 -5.14 -3.86 -6.58
CA LEU A 104 -4.84 -3.59 -5.18
C LEU A 104 -5.08 -2.11 -4.80
N CYS A 105 -4.72 -1.17 -5.67
CA CYS A 105 -5.04 0.24 -5.45
C CYS A 105 -6.54 0.47 -5.52
N ASP A 106 -7.21 -0.09 -6.53
CA ASP A 106 -8.64 0.10 -6.75
C ASP A 106 -9.47 -0.48 -5.60
N ASP A 107 -9.06 -1.60 -4.98
CA ASP A 107 -9.72 -2.16 -3.78
C ASP A 107 -9.69 -1.20 -2.57
N ALA A 108 -8.66 -0.35 -2.46
CA ALA A 108 -8.60 0.71 -1.46
C ALA A 108 -9.37 1.96 -1.90
N LEU A 109 -9.23 2.38 -3.16
CA LEU A 109 -9.75 3.64 -3.70
C LEU A 109 -11.27 3.61 -3.93
N ILE A 110 -11.87 2.43 -4.12
CA ILE A 110 -13.30 2.25 -4.36
C ILE A 110 -14.18 2.91 -3.29
N TRP A 111 -13.67 3.01 -2.05
CA TRP A 111 -14.39 3.62 -0.93
C TRP A 111 -14.56 5.14 -1.04
N ALA A 112 -13.81 5.79 -1.93
CA ALA A 112 -14.00 7.18 -2.32
C ALA A 112 -14.57 7.33 -3.75
N GLY A 113 -15.00 6.23 -4.38
CA GLY A 113 -15.45 6.23 -5.78
C GLY A 113 -14.30 6.45 -6.78
N LEU A 114 -13.06 6.19 -6.36
CA LEU A 114 -11.86 6.38 -7.17
C LEU A 114 -11.30 5.03 -7.65
N THR A 115 -10.52 5.11 -8.72
CA THR A 115 -9.66 4.05 -9.26
C THR A 115 -8.35 4.69 -9.69
N MET A 116 -7.34 3.88 -10.01
CA MET A 116 -6.11 4.36 -10.62
C MET A 116 -6.37 5.06 -11.96
N ALA A 117 -7.47 4.77 -12.66
CA ALA A 117 -7.78 5.46 -13.92
C ALA A 117 -8.27 6.90 -13.73
N ASN A 118 -8.98 7.18 -12.62
CA ASN A 118 -9.62 8.49 -12.40
C ASN A 118 -9.05 9.28 -11.20
N CYS A 119 -8.13 8.69 -10.44
CA CYS A 119 -7.50 9.35 -9.29
C CYS A 119 -6.63 10.51 -9.77
N PRO A 120 -6.76 11.71 -9.15
CA PRO A 120 -5.91 12.87 -9.43
C PRO A 120 -4.42 12.50 -9.37
N ARG A 121 -3.62 13.18 -10.21
CA ARG A 121 -2.20 12.87 -10.39
C ARG A 121 -1.33 14.07 -10.07
N ALA A 122 -0.20 13.84 -9.40
CA ALA A 122 0.85 14.85 -9.29
C ALA A 122 2.25 14.30 -9.49
N GLU A 123 3.09 15.17 -10.01
CA GLU A 123 4.53 15.00 -10.04
C GLU A 123 5.05 15.08 -8.61
N LEU A 124 5.51 13.97 -8.03
CA LEU A 124 6.36 14.03 -6.86
C LEU A 124 7.77 14.38 -7.31
N GLY A 125 8.39 15.34 -6.64
CA GLY A 125 9.81 15.61 -6.79
C GLY A 125 10.62 14.31 -6.71
N THR A 126 11.77 14.28 -7.40
CA THR A 126 12.67 13.13 -7.37
C THR A 126 12.96 12.77 -5.91
N PRO A 127 12.85 11.49 -5.50
CA PRO A 127 13.23 11.09 -4.15
C PRO A 127 14.65 11.60 -3.87
N PRO A 128 14.94 12.12 -2.67
CA PRO A 128 16.31 12.52 -2.34
C PRO A 128 17.25 11.35 -2.61
N ALA A 129 18.43 11.66 -3.17
CA ALA A 129 19.44 10.65 -3.47
C ALA A 129 19.68 9.78 -2.23
N ALA A 130 19.75 8.47 -2.43
CA ALA A 130 19.97 7.53 -1.34
C ALA A 130 21.21 7.96 -0.55
N ASP A 131 21.05 8.10 0.77
CA ASP A 131 22.10 8.61 1.64
C ASP A 131 23.34 7.68 1.54
N PRO A 132 24.51 8.18 1.12
CA PRO A 132 25.68 7.36 0.88
C PRO A 132 26.15 6.62 2.13
N PHE A 133 25.78 7.08 3.34
CA PHE A 133 26.11 6.44 4.60
C PHE A 133 25.21 5.24 4.97
N ARG A 134 24.08 5.02 4.28
CA ARG A 134 23.24 3.81 4.45
C ARG A 134 23.56 2.69 3.47
N ALA A 135 24.38 2.94 2.45
CA ALA A 135 24.75 1.94 1.44
C ALA A 135 25.89 1.01 1.88
N SER A 136 26.60 1.33 2.98
CA SER A 136 27.84 0.66 3.38
C SER A 136 27.65 -0.58 4.28
N ASP A 137 26.45 -0.82 4.82
CA ASP A 137 26.22 -1.92 5.78
C ASP A 137 25.64 -3.19 5.12
N ARG A 138 26.27 -3.65 4.03
CA ARG A 138 25.92 -4.94 3.41
C ARG A 138 27.14 -5.63 2.80
N ARG A 139 28.18 -5.84 3.61
CA ARG A 139 29.20 -6.87 3.38
C ARG A 139 29.63 -7.46 4.73
N ALA A 140 29.00 -8.57 5.09
CA ALA A 140 29.61 -9.63 5.88
C ALA A 140 29.81 -10.83 4.95
#